data_AF-A0A9D5HLK6-F1
#
_entry.id   AF-A0A9D5HLK6-F1
#
_cell.length_a   1.000
_cell.length_b   1.000
_cell.length_c   1.000
_cell.angle_alpha   90.00
_cell.angle_beta   90.00
_cell.angle_gamma   90.00
#
_symmetry.space_group_name_H-M   'P 1'
#
loop_
_entity.id
_entity.type
_entity.pdbx_description
1 polymer ?
#
loop_
_entity_poly.entity_id
_entity_poly.type
_entity_poly.pdbx_seq_one_letter_code
_entity_poly.pdbx_strand_id
1 'polypeptide(L)'
;MAATQILFLAFLAMTSSLAIASDPSPLQDFCVADNTSAVLVNGFVCKNPAMVSAEDFFFSGLRMPGDTSNPLGSKFNNGPSNAIAIAGLSSQNPGVITIANAVFGSKPPISDEVLAKAFQVSKETVDKLQAQFWPDNN
;
A
#
# COMPACT_ATOMS: atom_id res chain seq x y z
N MET A 1 -34.62 -28.17 1.19
CA MET A 1 -33.20 -27.92 0.80
C MET A 1 -33.00 -26.56 0.12
N ALA A 2 -33.79 -26.20 -0.91
CA ALA A 2 -33.66 -24.90 -1.58
C ALA A 2 -33.96 -23.68 -0.68
N ALA A 3 -35.00 -23.73 0.15
CA ALA A 3 -35.38 -22.61 1.03
C ALA A 3 -34.29 -22.26 2.07
N THR A 4 -33.66 -23.26 2.67
CA THR A 4 -32.57 -23.09 3.65
C THR A 4 -31.32 -22.48 3.01
N GLN A 5 -31.00 -22.89 1.78
CA GLN A 5 -29.90 -22.33 0.98
C GLN A 5 -30.16 -20.85 0.63
N ILE A 6 -31.39 -20.51 0.22
CA ILE A 6 -31.78 -19.12 -0.08
C ILE A 6 -31.69 -18.24 1.17
N LEU A 7 -32.16 -18.74 2.33
CA LEU A 7 -32.09 -18.01 3.59
C LEU A 7 -30.63 -17.75 3.99
N PHE A 8 -29.76 -18.74 3.82
CA PHE A 8 -28.33 -18.63 4.10
C PHE A 8 -27.62 -17.60 3.20
N LEU A 9 -27.88 -17.63 1.88
CA LEU A 9 -27.33 -16.66 0.94
C LEU A 9 -27.82 -15.23 1.21
N ALA A 10 -29.07 -15.05 1.63
CA ALA A 10 -29.61 -13.75 2.02
C ALA A 10 -28.93 -13.20 3.29
N PHE A 11 -28.69 -14.06 4.29
CA PHE A 11 -27.93 -13.67 5.50
C PHE A 11 -26.47 -13.34 5.18
N LEU A 12 -25.82 -14.08 4.28
CA LEU A 12 -24.45 -13.79 3.85
C LEU A 12 -24.36 -12.44 3.13
N ALA A 13 -25.33 -12.10 2.29
CA ALA A 13 -25.40 -10.81 1.60
C ALA A 13 -25.67 -9.62 2.54
N MET A 14 -26.42 -9.81 3.63
CA MET A 14 -26.66 -8.76 4.64
C MET A 14 -25.47 -8.52 5.57
N THR A 15 -24.58 -9.50 5.73
CA THR A 15 -23.40 -9.37 6.61
C THR A 15 -22.19 -8.81 5.88
N SER A 16 -22.18 -8.80 4.55
CA SER A 16 -21.14 -8.14 3.76
C SER A 16 -21.33 -6.62 3.78
N SER A 17 -20.65 -5.94 4.71
CA SER A 17 -20.48 -4.49 4.65
C SER A 17 -19.47 -4.14 3.56
N LEU A 18 -19.86 -3.29 2.61
CA LEU A 18 -18.91 -2.66 1.70
C LEU A 18 -18.07 -1.66 2.51
N ALA A 19 -16.84 -2.03 2.85
CA ALA A 19 -15.89 -1.10 3.44
C ALA A 19 -15.39 -0.17 2.32
N ILE A 20 -15.83 1.10 2.35
CA ILE A 20 -15.31 2.14 1.47
C ILE A 20 -14.29 2.93 2.29
N ALA A 21 -13.03 2.94 1.86
CA ALA A 21 -11.98 3.74 2.46
C ALA A 21 -11.62 4.89 1.51
N SER A 22 -11.82 6.12 1.97
CA SER A 22 -11.49 7.36 1.26
C SER A 22 -11.11 8.43 2.27
N ASP A 23 -10.38 9.44 1.82
CA ASP A 23 -10.05 10.58 2.68
C ASP A 23 -11.29 11.42 3.01
N PRO A 24 -11.28 12.12 4.17
CA PRO A 24 -12.30 13.11 4.51
C PRO A 24 -12.43 14.20 3.45
N SER A 25 -13.65 14.71 3.24
CA SER A 25 -13.88 15.83 2.31
C SER A 25 -13.17 17.11 2.78
N PRO A 26 -12.61 17.92 1.87
CA PRO A 26 -11.99 19.19 2.21
C PRO A 26 -13.05 20.18 2.73
N LEU A 27 -12.68 21.02 3.70
CA LEU A 27 -13.54 22.05 4.28
C LEU A 27 -13.33 23.45 3.67
N GLN A 28 -12.34 23.57 2.78
CA GLN A 28 -11.93 24.81 2.10
C GLN A 28 -11.32 24.47 0.74
N ASP A 29 -11.11 25.47 -0.12
CA ASP A 29 -10.60 25.29 -1.49
C ASP A 29 -9.22 24.62 -1.53
N PHE A 30 -8.32 25.01 -0.62
CA PHE A 30 -6.98 24.44 -0.54
C PHE A 30 -6.44 24.35 0.90
N CYS A 31 -5.56 23.37 1.11
CA CYS A 31 -4.76 23.18 2.31
C CYS A 31 -3.43 22.54 1.89
N VAL A 32 -2.45 23.37 1.52
CA VAL A 32 -1.10 22.89 1.18
C VAL A 32 -0.43 22.42 2.48
N ALA A 33 0.11 21.21 2.50
CA ALA A 33 0.77 20.64 3.67
C ALA A 33 1.98 21.47 4.12
N ASP A 34 2.06 21.77 5.41
CA ASP A 34 3.21 22.34 6.08
C ASP A 34 4.06 21.23 6.72
N ASN A 35 5.11 20.83 5.99
CA ASN A 35 6.04 19.79 6.43
C ASN A 35 7.06 20.29 7.48
N THR A 36 6.98 21.54 7.92
CA THR A 36 7.85 22.13 8.94
C THR A 36 7.18 22.26 10.31
N SER A 37 5.86 22.10 10.35
CA SER A 37 5.09 22.17 11.59
C SER A 37 5.41 21.00 12.52
N ALA A 38 5.55 21.30 13.82
CA ALA A 38 5.71 20.30 14.87
C ALA A 38 4.37 19.74 15.40
N VAL A 39 3.25 20.28 14.93
CA VAL A 39 1.91 19.89 15.39
C VAL A 39 1.45 18.60 14.70
N LEU A 40 0.96 17.66 15.49
CA LEU A 40 0.47 16.36 15.01
C LEU A 40 -1.06 16.38 14.88
N VAL A 41 -1.55 16.07 13.68
CA VAL A 41 -2.97 15.94 13.33
C VAL A 41 -3.17 14.74 12.42
N ASN A 42 -4.43 14.32 12.19
CA ASN A 42 -4.72 13.37 11.12
C ASN A 42 -4.47 14.03 9.76
N GLY A 43 -3.50 13.53 8.99
CA GLY A 43 -3.01 14.16 7.76
C GLY A 43 -1.85 15.12 8.03
N PHE A 44 -1.95 16.35 7.53
CA PHE A 44 -0.92 17.39 7.69
C PHE A 44 -1.56 18.71 8.10
N VAL A 45 -0.80 19.54 8.81
CA VAL A 45 -1.19 20.93 9.08
C VAL A 45 -1.11 21.72 7.78
N CYS A 46 -2.04 22.65 7.55
CA CYS A 46 -1.99 23.53 6.38
C CYS A 46 -0.98 24.66 6.58
N LYS A 47 -0.26 25.04 5.52
CA LYS A 47 0.44 26.33 5.44
C LYS A 47 -0.53 27.49 5.63
N ASN A 48 -0.02 28.64 6.08
CA ASN A 48 -0.80 29.89 6.04
C ASN A 48 -1.18 30.20 4.58
N PRO A 49 -2.47 30.41 4.25
CA PRO A 49 -2.91 30.71 2.88
C PRO A 49 -2.20 31.90 2.24
N ALA A 50 -1.78 32.90 3.03
CA ALA A 50 -1.05 34.07 2.53
C ALA A 50 0.39 33.75 2.07
N MET A 51 0.93 32.59 2.44
CA MET A 51 2.26 32.11 2.05
C MET A 51 2.20 31.06 0.93
N VAL A 52 1.00 30.65 0.50
CA VAL A 52 0.82 29.66 -0.56
C VAL A 52 1.00 30.32 -1.93
N SER A 53 1.74 29.68 -2.82
CA SER A 53 1.97 30.15 -4.19
C SER A 53 1.57 29.11 -5.24
N ALA A 54 1.60 29.49 -6.53
CA ALA A 54 1.22 28.58 -7.62
C ALA A 54 2.12 27.34 -7.70
N GLU A 55 3.37 27.49 -7.28
CA GLU A 55 4.38 26.44 -7.28
C GLU A 55 4.05 25.32 -6.28
N ASP A 56 3.30 25.62 -5.21
CA ASP A 56 2.86 24.61 -4.24
C ASP A 56 1.87 23.59 -4.81
N PHE A 57 1.22 23.91 -5.94
CA PHE A 57 0.25 23.03 -6.61
C PHE A 57 0.86 22.27 -7.80
N PHE A 58 2.14 22.52 -8.11
CA PHE A 58 2.80 21.95 -9.28
C PHE A 58 3.68 20.75 -8.90
N PHE A 59 3.48 19.62 -9.59
CA PHE A 59 4.33 18.43 -9.44
C PHE A 59 4.83 17.92 -10.80
N SER A 60 6.15 17.93 -11.00
CA SER A 60 6.79 17.41 -12.21
C SER A 60 7.52 16.08 -12.00
N GLY A 61 7.38 15.45 -10.83
CA GLY A 61 8.16 14.26 -10.45
C GLY A 61 7.92 13.02 -11.32
N LEU A 62 6.74 12.91 -11.95
CA LEU A 62 6.41 11.78 -12.84
C LEU A 62 6.95 11.93 -14.27
N ARG A 63 7.70 13.00 -14.58
CA ARG A 63 8.22 13.24 -15.94
C ARG A 63 9.35 12.29 -16.32
N MET A 64 10.11 11.80 -15.34
CA MET A 64 11.26 10.92 -15.56
C MET A 64 10.89 9.49 -15.14
N PRO A 65 11.23 8.46 -15.94
CA PRO A 65 11.03 7.09 -15.53
C PRO A 65 11.87 6.77 -14.29
N GLY A 66 11.31 6.00 -13.37
CA GLY A 66 12.04 5.48 -12.22
C GLY A 66 13.03 4.38 -12.62
N ASP A 67 13.99 4.12 -11.73
CA ASP A 67 14.96 3.03 -11.90
C ASP A 67 14.29 1.65 -11.72
N THR A 68 14.46 0.78 -12.72
CA THR A 68 13.91 -0.58 -12.74
C THR A 68 14.96 -1.64 -12.39
N SER A 69 16.22 -1.26 -12.16
CA SER A 69 17.31 -2.14 -11.73
C SER A 69 17.21 -2.49 -10.25
N ASN A 70 16.15 -3.21 -9.86
CA ASN A 70 15.96 -3.70 -8.49
C ASN A 70 15.54 -5.19 -8.48
N PRO A 71 15.79 -5.92 -7.37
CA PRO A 71 15.52 -7.37 -7.30
C PRO A 71 14.06 -7.77 -7.53
N LEU A 72 13.11 -6.86 -7.31
CA LEU A 72 11.71 -7.16 -7.52
C LEU A 72 11.34 -7.15 -9.00
N GLY A 73 12.06 -6.38 -9.84
CA GLY A 73 11.62 -6.03 -11.18
C GLY A 73 10.30 -5.24 -11.11
N SER A 74 10.23 -4.07 -11.71
CA SER A 74 9.05 -3.20 -11.60
C SER A 74 7.79 -3.84 -12.23
N LYS A 75 7.01 -4.59 -11.45
CA LYS A 75 5.81 -5.35 -11.90
C LYS A 75 6.11 -6.34 -13.03
N PHE A 76 5.20 -7.30 -13.24
CA PHE A 76 5.33 -8.23 -14.36
C PHE A 76 5.11 -7.50 -15.70
N ASN A 77 6.15 -7.38 -16.51
CA ASN A 77 6.09 -6.83 -17.87
C ASN A 77 6.33 -7.96 -18.88
N ASN A 78 5.29 -8.32 -19.65
CA ASN A 78 5.35 -9.40 -20.64
C ASN A 78 5.79 -8.92 -22.05
N GLY A 79 6.06 -7.62 -22.20
CA GLY A 79 6.54 -7.05 -23.44
C GLY A 79 8.07 -7.02 -23.51
N PRO A 80 8.66 -6.98 -24.72
CA PRO A 80 10.12 -6.89 -24.89
C PRO A 80 10.68 -5.49 -24.60
N SER A 81 9.82 -4.49 -24.36
CA SER A 81 10.20 -3.08 -24.15
C SER A 81 9.74 -2.56 -22.80
N ASN A 82 10.33 -1.46 -22.35
CA ASN A 82 9.94 -0.79 -21.10
C ASN A 82 8.47 -0.35 -21.14
N ALA A 83 7.79 -0.47 -20.00
CA ALA A 83 6.39 -0.10 -19.81
C ALA A 83 6.24 0.83 -18.59
N ILE A 84 5.25 1.72 -18.63
CA ILE A 84 4.92 2.66 -17.55
C ILE A 84 3.44 2.51 -17.21
N ALA A 85 3.12 2.51 -15.91
CA ALA A 85 1.76 2.53 -15.41
C ALA A 85 1.58 3.71 -14.45
N ILE A 86 0.48 4.47 -14.62
CA ILE A 86 0.08 5.56 -13.74
C ILE A 86 -1.25 5.15 -13.09
N ALA A 87 -1.31 5.21 -11.77
CA ALA A 87 -2.52 4.89 -11.01
C ALA A 87 -2.93 6.09 -10.15
N GLY A 88 -4.23 6.40 -10.15
CA GLY A 88 -4.84 7.32 -9.20
C GLY A 88 -5.44 6.56 -8.02
N LEU A 89 -5.34 7.13 -6.82
CA LEU A 89 -5.82 6.53 -5.58
C LEU A 89 -6.74 7.54 -4.88
N SER A 90 -7.74 7.05 -4.14
CA SER A 90 -8.73 7.87 -3.42
C SER A 90 -8.24 8.37 -2.05
N SER A 91 -6.92 8.32 -1.82
CA SER A 91 -6.28 8.83 -0.61
C SER A 91 -4.96 9.53 -0.94
N GLN A 92 -4.69 10.63 -0.25
CA GLN A 92 -3.44 11.37 -0.23
C GLN A 92 -2.29 10.54 0.37
N ASN A 93 -2.61 9.57 1.22
CA ASN A 93 -1.65 8.65 1.81
C ASN A 93 -2.21 7.22 1.79
N PRO A 94 -2.26 6.58 0.61
CA PRO A 94 -2.88 5.27 0.44
C PRO A 94 -2.10 4.15 1.13
N GLY A 95 -0.84 4.40 1.51
CA GLY A 95 0.09 3.39 2.00
C GLY A 95 0.47 2.36 0.94
N VAL A 96 1.53 1.60 1.20
CA VAL A 96 1.93 0.46 0.36
C VAL A 96 2.40 -0.66 1.28
N ILE A 97 1.82 -1.86 1.09
CA ILE A 97 2.25 -3.08 1.79
C ILE A 97 2.62 -4.11 0.73
N THR A 98 3.93 -4.31 0.54
CA THR A 98 4.43 -5.39 -0.32
C THR A 98 4.32 -6.70 0.45
N ILE A 99 3.41 -7.59 0.03
CA ILE A 99 3.06 -8.82 0.76
C ILE A 99 4.30 -9.64 1.10
N ALA A 100 5.19 -9.89 0.12
CA ALA A 100 6.39 -10.70 0.35
C ALA A 100 7.31 -10.09 1.43
N ASN A 101 7.50 -8.77 1.41
CA ASN A 101 8.28 -8.07 2.43
C ASN A 101 7.57 -8.05 3.80
N ALA A 102 6.25 -7.87 3.83
CA ALA A 102 5.48 -7.88 5.09
C ALA A 102 5.48 -9.27 5.76
N VAL A 103 5.40 -10.34 4.96
CA VAL A 103 5.33 -11.72 5.44
C VAL A 103 6.71 -12.27 5.77
N PHE A 104 7.70 -12.11 4.88
CA PHE A 104 9.00 -12.76 5.00
C PHE A 104 10.15 -11.79 5.35
N GLY A 105 9.98 -10.48 5.19
CA GLY A 105 11.00 -9.45 5.46
C GLY A 105 10.66 -8.50 6.63
N SER A 106 9.65 -8.83 7.43
CA SER A 106 9.21 -7.98 8.55
C SER A 106 10.25 -7.90 9.67
N LYS A 107 10.20 -6.79 10.44
CA LYS A 107 11.08 -6.55 11.58
C LYS A 107 10.23 -6.24 12.82
N PRO A 108 10.22 -7.12 13.85
CA PRO A 108 10.87 -8.44 13.90
C PRO A 108 10.23 -9.44 12.91
N PRO A 109 10.94 -10.52 12.52
CA PRO A 109 10.39 -11.55 11.65
C PRO A 109 9.19 -12.26 12.28
N ILE A 110 8.20 -12.62 11.46
CA ILE A 110 7.12 -13.52 11.89
C ILE A 110 7.71 -14.91 12.16
N SER A 111 7.25 -15.59 13.21
CA SER A 111 7.70 -16.94 13.56
C SER A 111 7.57 -17.91 12.39
N ASP A 112 8.67 -18.62 12.15
CA ASP A 112 8.80 -19.74 11.21
C ASP A 112 7.69 -20.78 11.37
N GLU A 113 7.29 -21.09 12.61
CA GLU A 113 6.23 -22.04 12.93
C GLU A 113 4.85 -21.55 12.48
N VAL A 114 4.56 -20.26 12.70
CA VAL A 114 3.29 -19.65 12.28
C VAL A 114 3.21 -19.65 10.75
N LEU A 115 4.27 -19.24 10.07
CA LEU A 115 4.32 -19.22 8.61
C LEU A 115 4.29 -20.63 8.01
N ALA A 116 5.03 -21.58 8.59
CA ALA A 116 5.05 -22.98 8.14
C ALA A 116 3.65 -23.59 8.23
N LYS A 117 2.93 -23.31 9.32
CA LYS A 117 1.55 -23.77 9.49
C LYS A 117 0.57 -23.06 8.55
N ALA A 118 0.70 -21.74 8.38
CA ALA A 118 -0.18 -20.94 7.53
C ALA A 118 -0.05 -21.32 6.05
N PHE A 119 1.18 -21.50 5.58
CA PHE A 119 1.47 -21.86 4.18
C PHE A 119 1.54 -23.38 3.94
N GLN A 120 1.44 -24.19 4.99
CA GLN A 120 1.52 -25.66 4.94
C GLN A 120 2.83 -26.17 4.31
N VAL A 121 3.95 -25.56 4.71
CA VAL A 121 5.31 -25.89 4.25
C VAL A 121 6.21 -26.21 5.44
N SER A 122 7.44 -26.67 5.19
CA SER A 122 8.42 -26.89 6.26
C SER A 122 8.99 -25.56 6.80
N LYS A 123 9.43 -25.55 8.06
CA LYS A 123 10.17 -24.43 8.67
C LYS A 123 11.39 -24.05 7.83
N GLU A 124 12.14 -25.05 7.34
CA GLU A 124 13.28 -24.84 6.44
C GLU A 124 12.93 -24.05 5.15
N THR A 125 11.72 -24.26 4.61
CA THR A 125 11.26 -23.51 3.44
C THR A 125 10.99 -22.06 3.81
N VAL A 126 10.39 -21.82 4.98
CA VAL A 126 10.15 -20.47 5.50
C VAL A 126 11.48 -19.76 5.75
N ASP A 127 12.43 -20.42 6.40
CA ASP A 127 13.75 -19.84 6.71
C ASP A 127 14.48 -19.42 5.42
N LYS A 128 14.42 -20.25 4.38
CA LYS A 128 14.95 -19.92 3.05
C LYS A 128 14.28 -18.70 2.44
N LEU A 129 12.96 -18.58 2.57
CA LEU A 129 12.20 -17.43 2.06
C LEU A 129 12.53 -16.16 2.84
N GLN A 130 12.59 -16.22 4.17
CA GLN A 130 12.96 -15.09 5.02
C GLN A 130 14.40 -14.62 4.75
N ALA A 131 15.33 -15.55 4.52
CA ALA A 131 16.71 -15.22 4.19
C ALA A 131 16.85 -14.37 2.91
N GLN A 132 15.94 -14.50 1.93
CA GLN A 132 15.98 -13.68 0.70
C GLN A 132 15.79 -12.18 0.96
N PHE A 133 15.24 -11.78 2.11
CA PHE A 133 14.93 -10.39 2.45
C PHE A 133 15.90 -9.77 3.48
N TRP A 134 16.96 -10.51 3.87
CA TRP A 134 17.98 -9.99 4.78
C TRP A 134 19.04 -9.15 4.01
N PRO A 135 19.52 -8.01 4.58
CA PRO A 135 20.36 -7.03 3.88
C PRO A 135 21.66 -7.53 3.24
N ASP A 136 22.18 -8.71 3.59
CA ASP A 136 23.43 -9.23 3.04
C ASP A 136 23.29 -9.87 1.64
N ASN A 137 22.07 -9.94 1.10
CA ASN A 137 21.75 -10.57 -0.20
C ASN A 137 21.48 -9.58 -1.35
N ASN A 138 21.75 -8.28 -1.16
CA ASN A 138 21.68 -7.25 -2.20
C ASN A 138 23.03 -6.59 -2.47
#